data_AF-A0A183B1R4-F1
#
_entry.id   AF-A0A183B1R4-F1
#
_cell.length_a   1.000
_cell.length_b   1.000
_cell.length_c   1.000
_cell.angle_alpha   90.00
_cell.angle_beta   90.00
_cell.angle_gamma   90.00
#
_symmetry.space_group_name_H-M   'P 1'
#
loop_
_entity.id
_entity.type
_entity.pdbx_description
1 polymer ?
#
loop_
_entity_poly.entity_id
_entity_poly.type
_entity_poly.pdbx_seq_one_letter_code
_entity_poly.pdbx_strand_id
1 'polypeptide(L)'
;MPTSPDKPSQGDTDAARHPPSETEGTASTQDSAAGRRIAFNAGSYHIFAFDLRQPVEILIERLCNDTSDGPGLDPTLPTLFLAECVLVYMPSDQTAQLLRGLARGFPHAAFLHYEQAGLSACQSLADQEKRFIETGWKRATAWTVNQVYQSFSQATRHRIEHVEMLDDLEISQQLFDHYCILYAVNDENQYSWSDLYEPLAQIC
;
A
#
# COMPACT_ATOMS: atom_id res chain seq x y z
N MET A 1 55.48 38.99 32.45
CA MET A 1 55.18 40.06 31.48
C MET A 1 55.41 39.47 30.09
N PRO A 2 54.35 38.95 29.46
CA PRO A 2 53.91 39.57 28.21
C PRO A 2 52.37 39.66 28.08
N THR A 3 51.96 40.82 27.56
CA THR A 3 50.86 41.17 26.63
C THR A 3 49.62 40.28 26.42
N SER A 4 48.47 40.98 26.42
CA SER A 4 47.06 40.58 26.25
C SER A 4 46.71 39.50 25.21
N PRO A 5 45.57 38.80 25.37
CA PRO A 5 44.99 37.93 24.35
C PRO A 5 44.13 38.71 23.34
N ASP A 6 44.35 38.44 22.06
CA ASP A 6 43.51 38.83 20.93
C ASP A 6 42.13 38.14 21.00
N LYS A 7 41.06 38.93 20.79
CA LYS A 7 39.70 38.45 20.52
C LYS A 7 39.59 37.99 19.06
N PRO A 8 39.05 36.80 18.76
CA PRO A 8 38.57 36.51 17.42
C PRO A 8 37.13 36.99 17.23
N SER A 9 36.88 37.55 16.05
CA SER A 9 35.64 38.13 15.55
C SER A 9 34.52 37.11 15.38
N GLN A 10 33.31 37.46 15.83
CA GLN A 10 32.05 36.86 15.37
C GLN A 10 31.90 37.13 13.87
N GLY A 11 31.96 36.06 13.07
CA GLY A 11 31.48 36.04 11.70
C GLY A 11 30.12 35.34 11.69
N ASP A 12 29.05 36.13 11.55
CA ASP A 12 27.75 35.63 11.10
C ASP A 12 27.89 35.18 9.64
N THR A 13 27.74 33.89 9.40
CA THR A 13 27.41 33.38 8.07
C THR A 13 26.08 32.66 8.16
N ASP A 14 25.04 33.43 7.87
CA ASP A 14 23.67 32.99 7.63
C ASP A 14 23.66 32.16 6.34
N ALA A 15 23.92 30.85 6.48
CA ALA A 15 23.82 29.90 5.39
C ALA A 15 22.33 29.65 5.12
N ALA A 16 21.79 30.41 4.17
CA ALA A 16 20.46 30.24 3.63
C ALA A 16 20.19 28.76 3.31
N ARG A 17 19.30 28.14 4.10
CA ARG A 17 18.65 26.87 3.74
C ARG A 17 17.89 27.11 2.44
N HIS A 18 18.39 26.57 1.35
CA HIS A 18 17.58 26.41 0.15
C HIS A 18 16.40 25.48 0.48
N PRO A 19 15.15 25.88 0.21
CA PRO A 19 14.04 24.95 0.24
C PRO A 19 14.23 23.89 -0.85
N PRO A 20 13.78 22.64 -0.64
CA PRO A 20 13.76 21.65 -1.70
C PRO A 20 12.97 22.22 -2.88
N SER A 21 13.53 22.07 -4.08
CA SER A 21 12.87 22.47 -5.32
C SER A 21 11.53 21.78 -5.42
N GLU A 22 10.44 22.55 -5.38
CA GLU A 22 9.11 22.09 -5.77
C GLU A 22 9.19 21.65 -7.24
N THR A 23 9.25 20.35 -7.48
CA THR A 23 9.06 19.81 -8.83
C THR A 23 7.58 19.99 -9.17
N GLU A 24 7.29 21.03 -9.96
CA GLU A 24 5.96 21.28 -10.51
C GLU A 24 5.46 20.02 -11.26
N GLY A 25 4.37 19.43 -10.79
CA GLY A 25 3.74 18.28 -11.44
C GLY A 25 3.19 18.67 -12.80
N THR A 26 3.53 17.91 -13.84
CA THR A 26 3.02 18.15 -15.20
C THR A 26 1.76 17.32 -15.43
N ALA A 27 0.64 18.00 -15.60
CA ALA A 27 -0.59 17.38 -16.11
C ALA A 27 -0.55 17.37 -17.64
N SER A 28 -0.24 16.23 -18.27
CA SER A 28 -0.29 16.12 -19.73
C SER A 28 -1.69 15.68 -20.19
N THR A 29 -2.36 16.54 -20.98
CA THR A 29 -3.58 16.19 -21.72
C THR A 29 -3.19 15.98 -23.17
N GLN A 30 -3.03 14.73 -23.60
CA GLN A 30 -2.84 14.42 -25.02
C GLN A 30 -4.17 14.02 -25.65
N ASP A 31 -4.73 14.91 -26.48
CA ASP A 31 -5.88 14.63 -27.34
C ASP A 31 -5.42 13.82 -28.56
N SER A 32 -5.49 12.50 -28.45
CA SER A 32 -5.55 11.63 -29.62
C SER A 32 -6.92 10.95 -29.64
N ALA A 33 -7.43 10.64 -30.83
CA ALA A 33 -8.80 10.16 -31.09
C ALA A 33 -9.20 8.81 -30.43
N ALA A 34 -8.38 8.30 -29.50
CA ALA A 34 -8.60 7.10 -28.70
C ALA A 34 -8.54 7.46 -27.20
N GLY A 35 -9.63 8.02 -26.67
CA GLY A 35 -9.87 8.17 -25.23
C GLY A 35 -9.01 9.23 -24.52
N ARG A 36 -9.67 10.15 -23.81
CA ARG A 36 -9.02 11.13 -22.94
C ARG A 36 -8.18 10.39 -21.88
N ARG A 37 -6.84 10.43 -22.01
CA ARG A 37 -5.93 9.92 -20.98
C ARG A 37 -5.90 10.91 -19.81
N ILE A 38 -6.47 10.51 -18.68
CA ILE A 38 -6.42 11.28 -17.43
C ILE A 38 -5.28 10.70 -16.59
N ALA A 39 -4.14 11.38 -16.59
CA ALA A 39 -2.98 11.03 -15.79
C ALA A 39 -2.32 12.28 -15.20
N PHE A 40 -1.74 12.13 -14.02
CA PHE A 40 -0.99 13.16 -13.31
C PHE A 40 0.33 12.55 -12.82
N ASN A 41 1.44 13.23 -13.09
CA ASN A 41 2.77 12.77 -12.73
C ASN A 41 3.51 13.88 -11.97
N ALA A 42 4.16 13.51 -10.87
CA ALA A 42 4.99 14.38 -10.04
C ALA A 42 6.21 13.60 -9.56
N GLY A 43 7.31 13.66 -10.33
CA GLY A 43 8.54 12.92 -10.02
C GLY A 43 8.28 11.41 -10.02
N SER A 44 8.52 10.75 -8.89
CA SER A 44 8.27 9.31 -8.72
C SER A 44 6.80 8.95 -8.50
N TYR A 45 5.92 9.94 -8.35
CA TYR A 45 4.50 9.72 -8.05
C TYR A 45 3.63 9.84 -9.31
N HIS A 46 2.80 8.83 -9.54
CA HIS A 46 1.97 8.71 -10.73
C HIS A 46 0.54 8.37 -10.34
N ILE A 47 -0.42 9.08 -10.92
CA ILE A 47 -1.86 8.79 -10.84
C ILE A 47 -2.36 8.64 -12.28
N PHE A 48 -3.12 7.60 -12.57
CA PHE A 48 -3.82 7.48 -13.83
C PHE A 48 -5.16 6.78 -13.66
N ALA A 49 -6.14 7.15 -14.51
CA ALA A 49 -7.41 6.46 -14.58
C ALA A 49 -7.23 5.10 -15.27
N PHE A 50 -7.68 4.04 -14.62
CA PHE A 50 -7.72 2.70 -15.19
C PHE A 50 -8.92 1.94 -14.63
N ASP A 51 -9.63 1.23 -15.51
CA ASP A 51 -10.69 0.31 -15.09
C ASP A 51 -10.06 -1.06 -14.81
N LEU A 52 -9.95 -1.42 -13.53
CA LEU A 52 -9.32 -2.67 -13.07
C LEU A 52 -9.99 -3.95 -13.60
N ARG A 53 -11.17 -3.83 -14.23
CA ARG A 53 -11.91 -4.92 -14.87
C ARG A 53 -11.41 -5.21 -16.30
N GLN A 54 -10.59 -4.32 -16.86
CA GLN A 54 -9.95 -4.52 -18.15
C GLN A 54 -8.87 -5.61 -18.07
N PRO A 55 -8.44 -6.18 -19.21
CA PRO A 55 -7.34 -7.13 -19.22
C PRO A 55 -6.10 -6.62 -18.49
N VAL A 56 -5.62 -7.41 -17.53
CA VAL A 56 -4.51 -7.07 -16.65
C VAL A 56 -3.20 -6.80 -17.40
N GLU A 57 -3.04 -7.37 -18.58
CA GLU A 57 -1.91 -7.12 -19.48
C GLU A 57 -1.83 -5.62 -19.85
N ILE A 58 -2.97 -4.97 -20.07
CA ILE A 58 -3.04 -3.54 -20.37
C ILE A 58 -2.65 -2.71 -19.15
N LEU A 59 -3.01 -3.15 -17.94
CA LEU A 59 -2.57 -2.52 -16.70
C LEU A 59 -1.06 -2.63 -16.55
N ILE A 60 -0.50 -3.82 -16.75
CA ILE A 60 0.95 -4.08 -16.65
C ILE A 60 1.71 -3.24 -17.67
N GLU A 61 1.26 -3.21 -18.93
CA GLU A 61 1.84 -2.34 -19.96
C GLU A 61 1.83 -0.85 -19.55
N ARG A 62 0.75 -0.41 -18.90
CA ARG A 62 0.65 0.97 -18.42
C ARG A 62 1.57 1.25 -17.24
N LEU A 63 1.67 0.32 -16.29
CA LEU A 63 2.52 0.41 -15.10
C LEU A 63 4.01 0.41 -15.47
N CYS A 64 4.41 -0.46 -16.40
CA CYS A 64 5.80 -0.62 -16.83
C CYS A 64 6.22 0.34 -17.95
N ASN A 65 5.36 1.29 -18.33
CA ASN A 65 5.66 2.26 -19.38
C ASN A 65 6.77 3.21 -18.93
N ASP A 66 7.93 3.14 -19.58
CA ASP A 66 9.17 3.87 -19.26
C ASP A 66 9.31 5.21 -20.00
N THR A 67 8.27 5.67 -20.69
CA THR A 67 8.24 7.03 -21.25
C THR A 67 8.28 8.08 -20.12
N SER A 68 8.67 9.33 -20.45
CA SER A 68 8.76 10.43 -19.47
C SER A 68 7.48 10.68 -18.66
N ASP A 69 6.34 10.24 -19.18
CA ASP A 69 5.01 10.46 -18.62
C ASP A 69 4.41 9.16 -18.03
N GLY A 70 5.19 8.07 -17.97
CA GLY A 70 4.77 6.77 -17.49
C GLY A 70 5.43 6.39 -16.14
N PRO A 71 4.84 5.47 -15.36
CA PRO A 71 5.36 5.12 -14.05
C PRO A 71 6.71 4.39 -14.07
N GLY A 72 7.09 3.79 -15.20
CA GLY A 72 8.39 3.13 -15.40
C GLY A 72 8.68 2.01 -14.40
N LEU A 73 7.66 1.29 -13.93
CA LEU A 73 7.87 0.18 -12.99
C LEU A 73 8.69 -0.93 -13.64
N ASP A 74 9.79 -1.31 -13.00
CA ASP A 74 10.54 -2.52 -13.36
C ASP A 74 9.90 -3.73 -12.66
N PRO A 75 9.31 -4.68 -13.40
CA PRO A 75 8.60 -5.81 -12.81
C PRO A 75 9.52 -6.78 -12.05
N THR A 76 10.85 -6.68 -12.23
CA THR A 76 11.83 -7.50 -11.52
C THR A 76 12.16 -6.97 -10.12
N LEU A 77 11.77 -5.73 -9.80
CA LEU A 77 12.00 -5.15 -8.49
C LEU A 77 10.87 -5.49 -7.50
N PRO A 78 11.16 -5.48 -6.18
CA PRO A 78 10.14 -5.66 -5.15
C PRO A 78 8.98 -4.68 -5.30
N THR A 79 7.76 -5.20 -5.49
CA THR A 79 6.56 -4.38 -5.72
C THR A 79 5.47 -4.73 -4.72
N LEU A 80 4.95 -3.73 -4.01
CA LEU A 80 3.78 -3.88 -3.14
C LEU A 80 2.53 -3.35 -3.85
N PHE A 81 1.55 -4.23 -4.05
CA PHE A 81 0.20 -3.84 -4.44
C PHE A 81 -0.67 -3.64 -3.20
N LEU A 82 -1.51 -2.61 -3.20
CA LEU A 82 -2.44 -2.33 -2.13
C LEU A 82 -3.86 -2.18 -2.70
N ALA A 83 -4.80 -2.96 -2.17
CA ALA A 83 -6.22 -2.84 -2.48
C ALA A 83 -7.04 -2.76 -1.19
N GLU A 84 -7.43 -1.54 -0.84
CA GLU A 84 -8.23 -1.21 0.34
C GLU A 84 -9.70 -0.97 -0.08
N CYS A 85 -10.59 -1.89 0.29
CA CYS A 85 -12.00 -1.88 -0.08
C CYS A 85 -12.24 -1.77 -1.60
N VAL A 86 -11.40 -2.39 -2.44
CA VAL A 86 -11.52 -2.28 -3.90
C VAL A 86 -12.11 -3.54 -4.54
N LEU A 87 -11.56 -4.72 -4.22
CA LEU A 87 -11.84 -5.93 -5.00
C LEU A 87 -13.31 -6.38 -4.91
N VAL A 88 -13.97 -6.12 -3.78
CA VAL A 88 -15.41 -6.33 -3.56
C VAL A 88 -16.32 -5.71 -4.62
N TYR A 89 -15.89 -4.64 -5.29
CA TYR A 89 -16.70 -3.97 -6.31
C TYR A 89 -16.61 -4.62 -7.70
N MET A 90 -15.81 -5.68 -7.84
CA MET A 90 -15.60 -6.37 -9.11
C MET A 90 -16.14 -7.81 -9.05
N PRO A 91 -16.70 -8.32 -10.16
CA PRO A 91 -16.97 -9.73 -10.36
C PRO A 91 -15.78 -10.64 -9.98
N SER A 92 -16.07 -11.80 -9.41
CA SER A 92 -15.04 -12.71 -8.88
C SER A 92 -14.05 -13.18 -9.96
N ASP A 93 -14.51 -13.41 -11.19
CA ASP A 93 -13.69 -13.77 -12.34
C ASP A 93 -12.72 -12.64 -12.73
N GLN A 94 -13.18 -11.38 -12.70
CA GLN A 94 -12.34 -10.21 -12.99
C GLN A 94 -11.28 -9.99 -11.90
N THR A 95 -11.66 -10.16 -10.63
CA THR A 95 -10.66 -10.10 -9.54
C THR A 95 -9.64 -11.23 -9.66
N ALA A 96 -10.07 -12.45 -10.03
CA ALA A 96 -9.17 -13.57 -10.21
C ALA A 96 -8.22 -13.36 -11.41
N GLN A 97 -8.68 -12.72 -12.48
CA GLN A 97 -7.84 -12.32 -13.60
C GLN A 97 -6.78 -11.30 -13.16
N LEU A 98 -7.18 -10.24 -12.44
CA LEU A 98 -6.27 -9.23 -11.93
C LEU A 98 -5.19 -9.85 -11.04
N LEU A 99 -5.61 -10.60 -10.01
CA LEU A 99 -4.69 -11.25 -9.07
C LEU A 99 -3.72 -12.19 -9.78
N ARG A 100 -4.21 -12.96 -10.76
CA ARG A 100 -3.37 -13.90 -11.54
C ARG A 100 -2.39 -13.18 -12.46
N GLY A 101 -2.82 -12.11 -13.11
CA GLY A 101 -1.95 -11.32 -13.97
C GLY A 101 -0.83 -10.67 -13.19
N LEU A 102 -1.16 -10.03 -12.07
CA LEU A 102 -0.17 -9.41 -11.19
C LEU A 102 0.80 -10.46 -10.62
N ALA A 103 0.28 -11.61 -10.18
CA ALA A 103 1.13 -12.68 -9.66
C ALA A 103 2.12 -13.21 -10.72
N ARG A 104 1.74 -13.24 -11.99
CA ARG A 104 2.60 -13.68 -13.10
C ARG A 104 3.55 -12.58 -13.57
N GLY A 105 3.09 -11.34 -13.58
CA GLY A 105 3.84 -10.20 -14.10
C GLY A 105 4.97 -9.73 -13.18
N PHE A 106 4.84 -9.96 -11.87
CA PHE A 106 5.77 -9.45 -10.87
C PHE A 106 6.31 -10.60 -9.99
N PRO A 107 7.52 -11.12 -10.28
CA PRO A 107 8.10 -12.26 -9.55
C PRO A 107 8.36 -11.97 -8.07
N HIS A 108 8.68 -10.72 -7.73
CA HIS A 108 8.97 -10.26 -6.38
C HIS A 108 7.87 -9.33 -5.87
N ALA A 109 6.63 -9.84 -5.81
CA ALA A 109 5.47 -9.05 -5.39
C ALA A 109 4.96 -9.42 -4.00
N ALA A 110 4.42 -8.41 -3.32
CA ALA A 110 3.52 -8.55 -2.21
C ALA A 110 2.18 -7.88 -2.53
N PHE A 111 1.11 -8.37 -1.92
CA PHE A 111 -0.23 -7.79 -2.03
C PHE A 111 -0.81 -7.61 -0.63
N LEU A 112 -1.13 -6.36 -0.29
CA LEU A 112 -1.89 -6.02 0.91
C LEU A 112 -3.33 -5.75 0.52
N HIS A 113 -4.23 -6.52 1.13
CA HIS A 113 -5.64 -6.50 0.81
C HIS A 113 -6.45 -6.27 2.08
N TYR A 114 -7.37 -5.31 2.04
CA TYR A 114 -8.34 -5.08 3.11
C TYR A 114 -9.73 -5.03 2.49
N GLU A 115 -10.65 -5.90 2.94
CA GLU A 115 -12.06 -5.83 2.55
C GLU A 115 -12.96 -6.58 3.54
N GLN A 116 -14.26 -6.56 3.29
CA GLN A 116 -15.24 -7.33 4.06
C GLN A 116 -15.07 -8.84 3.83
N ALA A 117 -15.10 -9.61 4.91
CA ALA A 117 -15.28 -11.06 4.88
C ALA A 117 -16.79 -11.39 4.94
N GLY A 118 -17.24 -12.43 4.22
CA GLY A 118 -18.63 -12.92 4.33
C GLY A 118 -19.57 -12.60 3.16
N LEU A 119 -19.07 -12.06 2.04
CA LEU A 119 -19.85 -11.87 0.82
C LEU A 119 -19.82 -13.12 -0.06
N SER A 120 -20.70 -13.22 -1.07
CA SER A 120 -20.85 -14.43 -1.91
C SER A 120 -19.56 -14.92 -2.59
N ALA A 121 -18.56 -14.06 -2.75
CA ALA A 121 -17.24 -14.41 -3.29
C ALA A 121 -16.25 -14.98 -2.24
N CYS A 122 -16.50 -14.78 -0.95
CA CYS A 122 -15.61 -15.19 0.13
C CYS A 122 -16.33 -15.23 1.49
N GLN A 123 -16.55 -16.41 2.05
CA GLN A 123 -17.32 -16.59 3.29
C GLN A 123 -16.44 -16.61 4.54
N SER A 124 -15.12 -16.80 4.39
CA SER A 124 -14.18 -16.99 5.49
C SER A 124 -12.79 -16.44 5.17
N LEU A 125 -11.94 -16.26 6.19
CA LEU A 125 -10.52 -15.93 5.99
C LEU A 125 -9.81 -16.95 5.09
N ALA A 126 -10.14 -18.24 5.26
CA ALA A 126 -9.57 -19.32 4.45
C ALA A 126 -9.95 -19.20 2.97
N ASP A 127 -11.17 -18.74 2.67
CA ASP A 127 -11.59 -18.48 1.29
C ASP A 127 -10.82 -17.31 0.68
N GLN A 128 -10.51 -16.26 1.46
CA GLN A 128 -9.68 -15.15 0.99
C GLN A 128 -8.26 -15.65 0.69
N GLU A 129 -7.65 -16.40 1.61
CA GLU A 129 -6.32 -16.98 1.39
C GLU A 129 -6.31 -17.86 0.13
N LYS A 130 -7.28 -18.75 0.01
CA LYS A 130 -7.43 -19.64 -1.15
C LYS A 130 -7.55 -18.88 -2.47
N ARG A 131 -8.32 -17.78 -2.51
CA ARG A 131 -8.46 -16.93 -3.71
C ARG A 131 -7.11 -16.38 -4.21
N PHE A 132 -6.22 -16.00 -3.31
CA PHE A 132 -4.87 -15.57 -3.68
C PHE A 132 -4.00 -16.76 -4.10
N ILE A 133 -4.01 -17.87 -3.36
CA ILE A 133 -3.23 -19.06 -3.71
C ILE A 133 -3.62 -19.62 -5.09
N GLU A 134 -4.91 -19.76 -5.38
CA GLU A 134 -5.42 -20.28 -6.67
C GLU A 134 -5.15 -19.37 -7.86
N THR A 135 -4.81 -18.11 -7.61
CA THR A 135 -4.42 -17.15 -8.66
C THR A 135 -2.91 -17.10 -8.88
N GLY A 136 -2.12 -17.86 -8.11
CA GLY A 136 -0.69 -18.03 -8.33
C GLY A 136 0.20 -17.34 -7.30
N TRP A 137 -0.39 -16.72 -6.27
CA TRP A 137 0.36 -16.25 -5.12
C TRP A 137 0.89 -17.45 -4.33
N LYS A 138 2.16 -17.41 -3.90
CA LYS A 138 2.81 -18.56 -3.25
C LYS A 138 2.36 -18.75 -1.81
N ARG A 139 2.11 -17.64 -1.11
CA ARG A 139 1.63 -17.63 0.27
C ARG A 139 0.61 -16.52 0.42
N ALA A 140 -0.40 -16.77 1.23
CA ALA A 140 -1.40 -15.79 1.66
C ALA A 140 -1.73 -16.06 3.13
N THR A 141 -1.91 -14.99 3.90
CA THR A 141 -2.34 -15.08 5.29
C THR A 141 -3.34 -13.97 5.56
N ALA A 142 -4.48 -14.32 6.15
CA ALA A 142 -5.55 -13.39 6.45
C ALA A 142 -5.86 -13.37 7.95
N TRP A 143 -6.24 -12.19 8.43
CA TRP A 143 -6.65 -11.94 9.81
C TRP A 143 -7.92 -11.11 9.82
N THR A 144 -8.79 -11.29 10.81
CA THR A 144 -9.85 -10.32 11.07
C THR A 144 -9.25 -9.02 11.60
N VAL A 145 -9.98 -7.92 11.46
CA VAL A 145 -9.56 -6.64 12.07
C VAL A 145 -9.46 -6.78 13.59
N ASN A 146 -10.30 -7.63 14.22
CA ASN A 146 -10.20 -7.92 15.65
C ASN A 146 -8.87 -8.59 16.02
N GLN A 147 -8.42 -9.58 15.26
CA GLN A 147 -7.13 -10.24 15.51
C GLN A 147 -5.98 -9.25 15.40
N VAL A 148 -6.02 -8.35 14.41
CA VAL A 148 -5.03 -7.28 14.26
C VAL A 148 -5.11 -6.29 15.44
N TYR A 149 -6.30 -5.82 15.80
CA TYR A 149 -6.50 -4.91 16.93
C TYR A 149 -5.99 -5.50 18.25
N GLN A 150 -6.27 -6.77 18.49
CA GLN A 150 -5.81 -7.49 19.70
C GLN A 150 -4.30 -7.72 19.72
N SER A 151 -3.62 -7.65 18.57
CA SER A 151 -2.16 -7.78 18.50
C SER A 151 -1.43 -6.54 19.04
N PHE A 152 -2.10 -5.38 19.09
CA PHE A 152 -1.53 -4.16 19.64
C PHE A 152 -1.32 -4.25 21.15
N SER A 153 -0.29 -3.53 21.61
CA SER A 153 0.02 -3.39 23.04
C SER A 153 -1.19 -2.84 23.81
N GLN A 154 -1.29 -3.16 25.10
CA GLN A 154 -2.35 -2.61 25.95
C GLN A 154 -2.29 -1.07 26.00
N ALA A 155 -1.09 -0.49 25.97
CA ALA A 155 -0.90 0.95 25.96
C ALA A 155 -1.45 1.59 24.68
N THR A 156 -1.16 0.99 23.51
CA THR A 156 -1.67 1.46 22.21
C THR A 156 -3.19 1.38 22.16
N ARG A 157 -3.77 0.24 22.58
CA ARG A 157 -5.24 0.07 22.63
C ARG A 157 -5.89 1.08 23.57
N HIS A 158 -5.36 1.24 24.78
CA HIS A 158 -5.85 2.25 25.73
C HIS A 158 -5.77 3.66 25.14
N ARG A 159 -4.66 4.02 24.48
CA ARG A 159 -4.51 5.33 23.80
C ARG A 159 -5.59 5.54 22.74
N ILE A 160 -5.88 4.53 21.92
CA ILE A 160 -6.93 4.57 20.87
C ILE A 160 -8.31 4.68 21.51
N GLU A 161 -8.63 3.83 22.49
CA GLU A 161 -9.91 3.79 23.22
C GLU A 161 -10.18 5.08 24.02
N HIS A 162 -9.16 5.91 24.27
CA HIS A 162 -9.30 7.21 24.92
C HIS A 162 -9.63 8.36 23.95
N VAL A 163 -9.53 8.15 22.63
CA VAL A 163 -9.85 9.19 21.64
C VAL A 163 -11.36 9.46 21.59
N GLU A 164 -12.16 8.42 21.75
CA GLU A 164 -13.63 8.50 21.75
C GLU A 164 -14.19 7.50 22.76
N MET A 165 -15.23 7.90 23.51
CA MET A 165 -15.92 7.01 24.44
C MET A 165 -16.82 6.04 23.66
N LEU A 166 -16.25 4.92 23.23
CA LEU A 166 -17.00 3.80 22.67
C LEU A 166 -17.79 3.11 23.79
N ASP A 167 -19.11 3.31 23.81
CA ASP A 167 -20.03 2.68 24.75
C ASP A 167 -20.48 1.28 24.30
N ASP A 168 -20.50 1.02 22.99
CA ASP A 168 -20.90 -0.27 22.39
C ASP A 168 -19.71 -1.09 21.85
N LEU A 169 -18.94 -1.69 22.78
CA LEU A 169 -17.79 -2.56 22.46
C LEU A 169 -18.19 -3.80 21.66
N GLU A 170 -19.38 -4.36 21.92
CA GLU A 170 -19.87 -5.57 21.23
C GLU A 170 -20.11 -5.30 19.74
N ILE A 171 -20.70 -4.15 19.39
CA ILE A 171 -20.96 -3.78 18.00
C ILE A 171 -19.65 -3.57 17.25
N SER A 172 -18.67 -2.95 17.89
CA SER A 172 -17.34 -2.73 17.30
C SER A 172 -16.61 -4.06 17.06
N GLN A 173 -16.70 -4.99 18.01
CA GLN A 173 -16.16 -6.34 17.83
C GLN A 173 -16.87 -7.06 16.68
N GLN A 174 -18.20 -7.02 16.64
CA GLN A 174 -18.95 -7.61 15.52
C GLN A 174 -18.53 -7.01 14.19
N LEU A 175 -18.41 -5.68 14.07
CA LEU A 175 -17.93 -5.04 12.85
C LEU A 175 -16.55 -5.57 12.44
N PHE A 176 -15.60 -5.61 13.37
CA PHE A 176 -14.22 -6.01 13.10
C PHE A 176 -14.04 -7.49 12.75
N ASP A 177 -14.97 -8.37 13.15
CA ASP A 177 -14.98 -9.77 12.72
C ASP A 177 -15.42 -9.96 11.27
N HIS A 178 -16.13 -8.98 10.70
CA HIS A 178 -16.62 -9.03 9.31
C HIS A 178 -15.70 -8.32 8.32
N TYR A 179 -14.52 -7.85 8.75
CA TYR A 179 -13.49 -7.31 7.88
C TYR A 179 -12.20 -8.10 8.05
N CYS A 180 -11.48 -8.28 6.96
CA CYS A 180 -10.21 -8.98 6.95
C CYS A 180 -9.10 -8.13 6.33
N ILE A 181 -7.89 -8.29 6.88
CA ILE A 181 -6.64 -7.87 6.27
C ILE A 181 -5.93 -9.15 5.81
N LEU A 182 -5.54 -9.19 4.53
CA LEU A 182 -4.78 -10.28 3.94
C LEU A 182 -3.46 -9.75 3.38
N TYR A 183 -2.40 -10.52 3.63
CA TYR A 183 -1.08 -10.32 3.05
C TYR A 183 -0.69 -11.54 2.21
N ALA A 184 -0.44 -11.33 0.92
CA ALA A 184 0.02 -12.36 0.00
C ALA A 184 1.37 -12.03 -0.62
N VAL A 185 2.17 -13.05 -0.94
CA VAL A 185 3.51 -12.88 -1.52
C VAL A 185 3.81 -13.91 -2.60
N ASN A 186 4.63 -13.48 -3.56
CA ASN A 186 5.18 -14.29 -4.65
C ASN A 186 6.63 -14.72 -4.42
N ASP A 187 7.29 -14.14 -3.42
CA ASP A 187 8.66 -14.46 -3.06
C ASP A 187 8.69 -15.18 -1.71
N GLU A 188 9.47 -16.25 -1.63
CA GLU A 188 9.69 -16.96 -0.37
C GLU A 188 10.67 -16.21 0.55
N ASN A 189 11.46 -15.29 -0.01
CA ASN A 189 12.48 -14.51 0.73
C ASN A 189 11.91 -13.32 1.53
N GLN A 190 10.60 -13.21 1.73
CA GLN A 190 9.97 -12.08 2.42
C GLN A 190 9.21 -12.50 3.68
N TYR A 191 9.27 -11.57 4.64
CA TYR A 191 8.85 -11.58 6.05
C TYR A 191 7.76 -12.58 6.46
N SER A 192 8.05 -13.32 7.52
CA SER A 192 7.10 -14.11 8.28
C SER A 192 6.20 -13.21 9.14
N TRP A 193 5.05 -13.71 9.60
CA TRP A 193 4.19 -12.96 10.53
C TRP A 193 4.94 -12.50 11.79
N SER A 194 5.89 -13.30 12.29
CA SER A 194 6.74 -12.90 13.42
C SER A 194 7.57 -11.65 13.12
N ASP A 195 8.00 -11.47 11.87
CA ASP A 195 8.76 -10.28 11.46
C ASP A 195 7.85 -9.04 11.28
N LEU A 196 6.54 -9.23 11.10
CA LEU A 196 5.54 -8.16 11.04
C LEU A 196 4.98 -7.80 12.42
N TYR A 197 4.92 -8.78 13.33
CA TYR A 197 4.41 -8.59 14.69
C TYR A 197 5.26 -7.58 15.48
N GLU A 198 6.58 -7.65 15.38
CA GLU A 198 7.48 -6.79 16.14
C GLU A 198 7.36 -5.30 15.74
N PRO A 199 7.38 -4.91 14.45
CA PRO A 199 7.10 -3.53 14.03
C PRO A 199 5.71 -3.03 14.42
N LEU A 200 4.66 -3.86 14.29
CA LEU A 200 3.29 -3.49 14.66
C LEU A 200 3.13 -3.29 16.18
N ALA A 201 3.83 -4.10 16.98
CA ALA A 201 3.87 -3.97 18.44
C ALA A 201 4.68 -2.74 18.91
N GLN A 202 5.57 -2.21 18.06
CA GLN A 202 6.42 -1.04 18.34
C GLN A 202 5.80 0.30 17.89
N ILE A 203 4.59 0.31 17.31
CA ILE A 203 3.81 1.53 17.08
C ILE A 203 3.26 2.02 18.44
N CYS A 204 4.18 2.57 19.24
CA CYS A 204 3.94 3.29 20.49
C CYS A 204 3.67 4.77 20.19
#